data_AF-A0A1J6I697-F1
#
_entry.id   AF-A0A1J6I697-F1
#
_cell.length_a   1.000
_cell.length_b   1.000
_cell.length_c   1.000
_cell.angle_alpha   90.00
_cell.angle_beta   90.00
_cell.angle_gamma   90.00
#
_symmetry.space_group_name_H-M   'P 1'
#
loop_
_entity.id
_entity.type
_entity.pdbx_description
1 polymer ?
#
loop_
_entity_poly.entity_id
_entity_poly.type
_entity_poly.pdbx_seq_one_letter_code
_entity_poly.pdbx_strand_id
1 'polypeptide(L)' 'MVAPINPQRGFENIPRYTELSRMAIDDFNSQNNKRYEFVKNLTVNISLAAGLWCRITFQARDTDDATTDALKTFQTSAYI' A
#
# COMPACT_ATOMS: atom_id res chain seq x y z
N MET A 1 16.74 -17.35 -9.20
CA MET A 1 16.14 -17.64 -7.88
C MET A 1 15.22 -16.49 -7.54
N VAL A 2 13.91 -16.73 -7.47
CA VAL A 2 12.96 -15.75 -6.89
C VAL A 2 13.02 -15.93 -5.38
N ALA A 3 13.34 -14.87 -4.65
CA ALA A 3 13.32 -14.92 -3.20
C ALA A 3 11.88 -15.28 -2.74
N PRO A 4 11.72 -16.21 -1.79
CA PRO A 4 10.40 -16.56 -1.29
C PRO A 4 9.71 -15.30 -0.76
N ILE A 5 8.57 -14.95 -1.35
CA ILE A 5 7.68 -13.91 -0.83
C ILE A 5 7.05 -14.53 0.41
N ASN A 6 7.56 -14.18 1.59
CA ASN A 6 6.97 -14.61 2.85
C ASN A 6 6.01 -13.52 3.31
N PRO A 7 4.67 -13.69 3.16
CA PRO A 7 3.72 -12.70 3.64
C PRO A 7 3.84 -12.58 5.14
N GLN A 8 4.34 -11.44 5.60
CA GLN A 8 4.48 -11.18 7.03
C GLN A 8 3.14 -10.67 7.55
N ARG A 9 2.27 -11.60 7.95
CA ARG A 9 1.05 -11.27 8.68
C ARG A 9 1.42 -10.61 10.01
N GLY A 10 0.76 -9.50 10.34
CA GLY A 10 0.96 -8.74 11.58
C GLY A 10 1.78 -7.45 11.41
N PHE A 11 2.41 -7.24 10.26
CA PHE A 11 3.19 -6.03 9.97
C PHE A 11 2.33 -4.91 9.37
N GLU A 12 1.07 -5.17 9.02
CA GLU A 12 0.19 -4.24 8.30
C GLU A 12 -0.02 -2.91 9.06
N ASN A 13 -0.03 -2.99 10.39
CA ASN A 13 -0.30 -1.85 11.27
C ASN A 13 0.96 -1.17 11.81
N ILE A 14 2.16 -1.56 11.36
CA ILE A 14 3.38 -0.86 11.76
C ILE A 14 3.37 0.54 11.13
N PRO A 15 3.58 1.62 11.92
CA PRO A 15 3.44 2.99 11.45
C PRO A 15 4.20 3.31 10.16
N ARG A 16 5.43 2.78 10.02
CA ARG A 16 6.27 2.98 8.83
C ARG A 16 5.57 2.51 7.54
N TYR A 17 4.86 1.38 7.55
CA TYR A 17 4.17 0.88 6.36
C TYR A 17 2.84 1.59 6.11
N THR A 18 2.17 2.06 7.16
CA THR A 18 1.01 2.94 7.00
C THR A 18 1.42 4.26 6.34
N GLU A 19 2.55 4.84 6.76
CA GLU A 19 3.08 6.07 6.19
C GLU A 19 3.46 5.92 4.71
N LEU A 20 4.15 4.83 4.35
CA LEU A 20 4.47 4.53 2.95
C LEU A 20 3.22 4.38 2.08
N SER A 21 2.15 3.73 2.58
CA SER A 21 0.89 3.63 1.85
C SER A 21 0.17 4.97 1.69
N ARG A 22 0.25 5.86 2.70
CA ARG A 22 -0.29 7.22 2.62
C ARG A 22 0.46 8.05 1.59
N MET A 23 1.78 8.04 1.62
CA MET A 23 2.60 8.70 0.60
C MET A 23 2.28 8.20 -0.81
N ALA A 24 2.13 6.88 -0.98
CA ALA A 24 1.81 6.30 -2.27
C ALA A 24 0.43 6.71 -2.81
N ILE A 25 -0.59 6.81 -1.94
CA ILE A 25 -1.92 7.24 -2.38
C ILE A 25 -1.97 8.75 -2.64
N ASP A 26 -1.25 9.55 -1.86
CA ASP A 26 -1.15 11.00 -2.08
C ASP A 26 -0.45 11.33 -3.40
N ASP A 27 0.63 10.62 -3.72
CA ASP A 27 1.33 10.73 -5.00
C ASP A 27 0.43 10.32 -6.17
N PHE A 28 -0.27 9.18 -6.05
CA PHE A 28 -1.25 8.75 -7.04
C PHE A 28 -2.36 9.78 -7.25
N ASN A 29 -2.91 10.34 -6.17
CA ASN A 29 -3.95 11.37 -6.20
C ASN A 29 -3.46 12.61 -6.96
N SER A 30 -2.26 13.09 -6.65
CA SER A 30 -1.64 14.24 -7.29
C SER A 30 -1.42 14.02 -8.78
N GLN A 31 -0.95 12.83 -9.19
CA GLN A 31 -0.67 12.52 -10.59
C GLN A 31 -1.93 12.28 -11.43
N ASN A 32 -3.04 11.85 -10.81
CA ASN A 32 -4.25 11.43 -11.52
C ASN A 32 -5.46 12.35 -11.31
N ASN A 33 -5.29 13.45 -10.57
CA ASN A 33 -6.38 14.33 -10.13
C ASN A 33 -7.53 13.52 -9.47
N LYS A 34 -7.14 12.67 -8.50
CA LYS A 34 -8.03 11.79 -7.75
C LYS A 34 -8.05 12.14 -6.26
N ARG A 35 -9.02 11.59 -5.54
CA ARG A 35 -9.23 11.81 -4.10
C ARG A 35 -9.46 10.49 -3.36
N TYR A 36 -8.47 9.61 -3.40
CA TYR A 36 -8.51 8.39 -2.62
C TYR A 36 -8.01 8.63 -1.19
N GLU A 37 -8.77 8.20 -0.20
CA GLU A 37 -8.40 8.24 1.21
C GLU A 37 -7.89 6.86 1.67
N PHE A 38 -6.70 6.81 2.27
CA PHE A 38 -6.14 5.57 2.81
C PHE A 38 -7.06 4.97 3.88
N VAL A 39 -7.34 3.66 3.80
CA VAL A 39 -8.16 2.93 4.78
C VAL A 39 -7.30 2.04 5.67
N LYS A 40 -6.61 1.07 5.06
CA LYS A 40 -5.77 0.11 5.80
C LYS A 40 -4.81 -0.64 4.88
N ASN A 41 -3.72 -1.15 5.45
CA ASN A 41 -2.89 -2.14 4.79
C ASN A 41 -3.55 -3.53 4.88
N LEU A 42 -3.49 -4.29 3.80
CA LEU A 42 -3.98 -5.67 3.70
C LEU A 42 -2.86 -6.68 3.88
N THR A 43 -1.71 -6.43 3.25
CA THR A 43 -0.53 -7.29 3.36
C THR A 43 0.73 -6.45 3.23
N VAL A 44 1.76 -6.83 3.98
CA VAL A 44 3.11 -6.30 3.86
C VAL A 44 4.04 -7.48 3.60
N ASN A 45 4.71 -7.48 2.44
CA ASN A 45 5.69 -8.47 2.08
C ASN A 45 7.07 -7.83 2.10
N ILE A 46 8.00 -8.43 2.83
CA ILE A 46 9.38 -7.95 2.91
C ILE A 46 10.26 -8.98 2.23
N SER A 47 11.17 -8.53 1.37
CA SER A 47 12.10 -9.39 0.65
C SER A 47 13.52 -8.82 0.72
N LEU A 48 14.48 -9.69 1.03
CA LEU A 48 15.90 -9.38 0.97
C LEU A 48 16.38 -9.68 -0.46
N ALA A 49 16.47 -8.64 -1.29
CA ALA A 49 16.94 -8.75 -2.67
C ALA A 49 17.78 -7.51 -3.01
N ALA A 50 19.10 -7.64 -2.87
CA ALA A 50 20.04 -6.51 -3.02
C ALA A 50 19.67 -5.27 -2.17
N GLY A 51 19.10 -5.51 -0.99
CA GLY A 51 18.49 -4.51 -0.11
C GLY A 51 17.15 -4.99 0.47
N LEU A 52 16.54 -4.21 1.36
CA LEU A 52 15.24 -4.53 1.94
C LEU A 52 14.14 -3.93 1.07
N TRP A 53 13.42 -4.79 0.36
CA TRP A 53 12.26 -4.39 -0.43
C TRP A 53 10.98 -4.67 0.35
N CYS A 54 10.07 -3.70 0.33
CA CYS A 54 8.75 -3.81 0.92
C CYS A 54 7.69 -3.65 -0.17
N ARG A 55 6.81 -4.64 -0.31
CA ARG A 55 5.63 -4.59 -1.15
C ARG A 55 4.40 -4.55 -0.27
N ILE A 56 3.67 -3.44 -0.33
CA ILE A 56 2.50 -3.18 0.51
C ILE A 56 1.27 -3.19 -0.37
N THR A 57 0.29 -4.01 -0.03
CA THR A 57 -1.05 -3.99 -0.62
C THR A 57 -1.97 -3.32 0.39
N PHE A 58 -2.74 -2.32 -0.02
CA PHE A 58 -3.60 -1.55 0.86
C PHE A 58 -4.93 -1.18 0.21
N GLN A 59 -5.91 -0.83 1.03
CA GLN A 59 -7.19 -0.30 0.56
C GLN A 59 -7.21 1.21 0.71
N ALA A 60 -7.77 1.87 -0.30
CA ALA A 60 -8.16 3.27 -0.23
C ALA A 60 -9.60 3.43 -0.72
N ARG A 61 -10.30 4.41 -0.18
CA ARG A 61 -11.68 4.74 -0.54
C ARG A 61 -11.67 5.93 -1.49
N ASP A 62 -12.31 5.78 -2.63
CA ASP A 62 -12.61 6.90 -3.52
C ASP A 62 -13.60 7.83 -2.81
N THR A 63 -13.24 9.09 -2.55
CA THR A 63 -14.16 10.03 -1.92
C THR A 63 -15.15 10.64 -2.91
N ASP A 64 -14.86 10.53 -4.22
CA ASP A 64 -15.74 11.05 -5.27
C ASP A 64 -16.82 10.03 -5.66
N ASP A 65 -16.66 8.76 -5.28
CA ASP A 65 -17.63 7.68 -5.45
C ASP A 65 -18.36 7.40 -4.12
N ALA A 66 -19.62 7.79 -4.03
CA ALA A 66 -20.44 7.60 -2.83
C ALA A 66 -21.08 6.19 -2.72
N THR A 67 -20.77 5.28 -3.65
CA THR A 67 -21.33 3.93 -3.64
C THR A 67 -20.60 3.00 -2.67
N THR A 68 -21.20 1.86 -2.35
CA THR A 68 -20.57 0.80 -1.55
C THR A 68 -19.32 0.21 -2.19
N ASP A 69 -19.07 0.45 -3.48
CA ASP A 69 -17.92 -0.04 -4.26
C ASP A 69 -16.76 0.97 -4.36
N ALA A 70 -16.80 2.02 -3.54
CA ALA A 70 -15.76 3.05 -3.45
C ALA A 70 -14.40 2.53 -2.92
N LEU A 71 -14.37 1.34 -2.31
CA LEU A 71 -13.12 0.73 -1.85
C LEU A 71 -12.34 0.12 -3.03
N LYS A 72 -11.13 0.62 -3.26
CA LYS A 72 -10.20 0.09 -4.25
C LYS A 72 -8.94 -0.44 -3.56
N THR A 73 -8.34 -1.44 -4.19
CA THR A 73 -7.08 -2.04 -3.74
C THR A 73 -5.93 -1.45 -4.52
N PHE A 74 -4.93 -0.97 -3.80
CA PHE A 74 -3.70 -0.40 -4.32
C PHE A 74 -2.51 -1.25 -3.89
N GLN A 75 -1.42 -1.08 -4.62
CA GLN A 75 -0.16 -1.72 -4.29
C GLN A 75 0.99 -0.77 -4.54
N THR A 76 1.89 -0.68 -3.57
CA THR A 76 3.13 0.08 -3.68
C THR A 76 4.35 -0.79 -3.34
N SER A 77 5.49 -0.41 -3.91
CA SER A 77 6.78 -1.02 -3.63
C SER A 77 7.74 0.07 -3.14
N ALA A 78 8.37 -0.15 -1.99
CA ALA A 78 9.32 0.76 -1.39
C ALA A 78 10.63 0.03 -1.09
N TYR A 79 11.75 0.71 -1.32
CA TYR A 79 13.06 0.32 -0.82
C TYR A 79 13.25 0.91 0.59
N ILE A 80 13.65 0.11 1.57
CA ILE A 80 13.69 0.49 3.00
C ILE A 80 14.97 0.13 3.72
#